data_AF-A0A2T9YJ71-F1
#
_entry.id   AF-A0A2T9YJ71-F1
#
_cell.length_a   1.000
_cell.length_b   1.000
_cell.length_c   1.000
_cell.angle_alpha   90.00
_cell.angle_beta   90.00
_cell.angle_gamma   90.00
#
_symmetry.space_group_name_H-M   'P 1'
#
loop_
_entity.id
_entity.type
_entity.pdbx_description
1 polymer ?
#
loop_
_entity_poly.entity_id
_entity_poly.type
_entity_poly.pdbx_seq_one_letter_code
_entity_poly.pdbx_strand_id
1 'polypeptide(L)'
;MNNTDNPQLGGEGVELTEKITMRLSEMLVEFSESLQSQQLGTEENVIEESQHSKQSIEQKEAEISNLFLQLRKINREYGLAIQNLKQNNYEEIKESDVIYNKLQNDRGALLNIQQKIDLIKTQKSIYQDIALVSEEEFKETAPETLKENIETPHLLKLGQLKYEKLLRETLKTEKEELVQQRDNLLAKKRIREEYLQRLQNQINTYVKSADILRDALGIKHNSLI
;
A
#
# COMPACT_ATOMS: atom_id res chain seq x y z
N MET A 1 -16.16 13.19 14.93
CA MET A 1 -17.12 13.61 13.90
C MET A 1 -17.61 12.32 13.24
N ASN A 2 -18.40 11.52 13.93
CA ASN A 2 -19.87 11.60 14.04
C ASN A 2 -20.51 11.88 12.68
N ASN A 3 -20.88 10.81 11.97
CA ASN A 3 -22.10 10.75 11.16
C ASN A 3 -22.49 9.28 10.98
N THR A 4 -23.15 8.76 12.00
CA THR A 4 -24.05 7.61 11.89
C THR A 4 -25.40 8.13 11.40
N ASP A 5 -25.47 8.56 10.15
CA ASP A 5 -26.75 8.80 9.48
C ASP A 5 -27.17 7.48 8.85
N ASN A 6 -27.70 6.63 9.71
CA ASN A 6 -28.50 5.47 9.33
C ASN A 6 -29.79 6.02 8.70
N PRO A 7 -30.08 5.80 7.41
CA PRO A 7 -31.35 6.23 6.88
C PRO A 7 -32.42 5.31 7.45
N GLN A 8 -33.22 5.82 8.39
CA GLN A 8 -34.48 5.20 8.82
C GLN A 8 -35.53 5.19 7.69
N LEU A 9 -35.15 4.86 6.46
CA LEU A 9 -36.04 4.92 5.29
C LEU A 9 -36.87 3.65 5.08
N GLY A 10 -36.71 2.62 5.92
CA GLY A 10 -37.49 1.38 5.83
C GLY A 10 -38.65 1.25 6.83
N GLY A 11 -38.75 2.12 7.83
CA GLY A 11 -39.67 1.93 8.97
C GLY A 11 -41.08 2.47 8.72
N GLU A 12 -41.19 3.76 8.38
CA GLU A 12 -42.48 4.46 8.28
C GLU A 12 -43.34 3.96 7.11
N GLY A 13 -42.71 3.58 5.99
CA GLY A 13 -43.40 3.04 4.83
C GLY A 13 -44.03 1.68 5.13
N VAL A 14 -43.31 0.80 5.83
CA VAL A 14 -43.79 -0.54 6.21
C VAL A 14 -44.93 -0.40 7.23
N GLU A 15 -44.77 0.46 8.25
CA GLU A 15 -45.79 0.67 9.28
C GLU A 15 -47.09 1.27 8.72
N LEU A 16 -46.99 2.18 7.75
CA LEU A 16 -48.15 2.75 7.07
C LEU A 16 -48.82 1.72 6.15
N THR A 17 -48.04 0.89 5.45
CA THR A 17 -48.60 -0.20 4.63
C THR A 17 -49.25 -1.30 5.47
N GLU A 18 -48.70 -1.61 6.64
CA GLU A 18 -49.28 -2.55 7.62
C GLU A 18 -50.60 -2.00 8.16
N LYS A 19 -50.64 -0.73 8.57
CA LYS A 19 -51.88 -0.09 9.05
C LYS A 19 -52.97 -0.05 7.97
N ILE A 20 -52.60 0.21 6.71
CA ILE A 20 -53.54 0.20 5.58
C ILE A 20 -54.03 -1.22 5.28
N THR A 21 -53.13 -2.22 5.26
CA THR A 21 -53.53 -3.62 5.02
C THR A 21 -54.37 -4.21 6.16
N MET A 22 -54.07 -3.88 7.41
CA MET A 22 -54.89 -4.25 8.56
C MET A 22 -56.31 -3.67 8.43
N ARG A 23 -56.42 -2.37 8.15
CA ARG A 23 -57.72 -1.70 8.02
C ARG A 23 -58.55 -2.22 6.85
N LEU A 24 -57.89 -2.61 5.76
CA LEU A 24 -58.54 -3.24 4.61
C LEU A 24 -59.01 -4.67 4.91
N SER A 25 -58.23 -5.42 5.69
CA SER A 25 -58.61 -6.76 6.13
C SER A 25 -59.82 -6.72 7.07
N GLU A 26 -59.88 -5.74 7.98
CA GLU A 26 -61.02 -5.50 8.87
C GLU A 26 -62.30 -5.20 8.07
N MET A 27 -62.26 -4.28 7.11
CA MET A 27 -63.43 -3.94 6.28
C MET A 27 -63.90 -5.10 5.40
N LEU A 28 -63.00 -5.97 4.95
CA LEU A 28 -63.36 -7.18 4.19
C LEU A 28 -64.06 -8.22 5.07
N VAL A 29 -63.62 -8.37 6.33
CA VAL A 29 -64.24 -9.25 7.31
C VAL A 29 -65.65 -8.74 7.66
N GLU A 30 -65.79 -7.44 7.99
CA GLU A 30 -67.09 -6.81 8.28
C GLU A 30 -68.08 -6.97 7.11
N PHE A 31 -67.60 -6.84 5.86
CA PHE A 31 -68.42 -7.06 4.68
C PHE A 31 -68.84 -8.52 4.48
N SER A 32 -67.94 -9.47 4.74
CA SER A 32 -68.24 -10.90 4.66
C SER A 32 -69.28 -11.33 5.70
N GLU A 33 -69.18 -10.80 6.92
CA GLU A 33 -70.13 -11.03 8.01
C GLU A 33 -71.51 -10.43 7.69
N SER A 34 -71.55 -9.27 7.04
CA SER A 34 -72.78 -8.64 6.56
C SER A 34 -73.45 -9.45 5.44
N LEU A 35 -72.69 -10.05 4.51
CA LEU A 35 -73.25 -10.93 3.47
C LEU A 35 -73.80 -12.23 4.05
N GLN A 36 -73.10 -12.81 5.02
CA GLN A 36 -73.50 -14.06 5.67
C GLN A 36 -74.79 -13.87 6.50
N SER A 37 -74.92 -12.72 7.17
CA SER A 37 -76.14 -12.35 7.91
C SER A 37 -77.35 -12.11 6.98
N GLN A 38 -77.14 -11.70 5.74
CA GLN A 38 -78.21 -11.51 4.75
C GLN A 38 -78.65 -12.82 4.09
N GLN A 39 -77.75 -13.78 3.86
CA GLN A 39 -78.11 -15.11 3.36
C GLN A 39 -79.00 -15.89 4.35
N LEU A 40 -78.75 -15.73 5.66
CA LEU A 40 -79.60 -16.29 6.72
C LEU A 40 -80.98 -15.62 6.79
N GLY A 41 -81.07 -14.31 6.50
CA GLY A 41 -82.35 -13.57 6.51
C GLY A 41 -83.27 -13.87 5.33
N THR A 42 -82.76 -14.42 4.23
CA THR A 42 -83.56 -14.76 3.03
C THR A 42 -84.31 -16.09 3.12
N GLU A 43 -83.97 -16.98 4.07
CA GLU A 43 -84.65 -18.27 4.22
C GLU A 43 -85.92 -18.22 5.10
N GLU A 44 -86.12 -17.17 5.91
CA GLU A 44 -87.20 -17.14 6.93
C GLU A 44 -88.42 -16.24 6.65
N ASN A 45 -88.44 -15.42 5.60
CA ASN A 45 -89.59 -14.55 5.30
C ASN A 45 -89.97 -14.56 3.82
N VAL A 46 -90.67 -15.62 3.42
CA VAL A 46 -91.50 -15.63 2.22
C VAL A 46 -92.95 -15.46 2.69
N ILE A 47 -93.67 -14.50 2.08
CA ILE A 47 -95.10 -14.16 2.25
C ILE A 47 -95.35 -12.91 3.14
N GLU A 48 -95.14 -11.70 2.59
CA GLU A 48 -96.20 -10.63 2.52
C GLU A 48 -95.76 -9.25 1.94
N GLU A 49 -94.48 -8.90 1.78
CA GLU A 49 -94.08 -7.53 1.34
C GLU A 49 -93.45 -7.45 -0.07
N SER A 50 -94.18 -7.68 -1.15
CA SER A 50 -93.59 -7.89 -2.50
C SER A 50 -93.12 -6.64 -3.28
N GLN A 51 -93.45 -5.41 -2.86
CA GLN A 51 -92.98 -4.17 -3.51
C GLN A 51 -91.91 -3.42 -2.68
N HIS A 52 -92.05 -3.35 -1.35
CA HIS A 52 -91.03 -2.78 -0.45
C HIS A 52 -89.78 -3.66 -0.34
N SER A 53 -89.92 -5.00 -0.36
CA SER A 53 -88.77 -5.91 -0.40
C SER A 53 -87.97 -5.78 -1.69
N LYS A 54 -88.62 -5.60 -2.85
CA LYS A 54 -87.94 -5.41 -4.14
C LYS A 54 -87.11 -4.12 -4.17
N GLN A 55 -87.66 -2.99 -3.72
CA GLN A 55 -86.90 -1.75 -3.63
C GLN A 55 -85.74 -1.83 -2.61
N SER A 56 -85.92 -2.56 -1.51
CA SER A 56 -84.86 -2.82 -0.52
C SER A 56 -83.74 -3.70 -1.08
N ILE A 57 -84.08 -4.72 -1.88
CA ILE A 57 -83.12 -5.58 -2.58
C ILE A 57 -82.33 -4.78 -3.62
N GLU A 58 -83.01 -3.95 -4.42
CA GLU A 58 -82.37 -3.14 -5.46
C GLU A 58 -81.40 -2.09 -4.87
N GLN A 59 -81.75 -1.50 -3.72
CA GLN A 59 -80.85 -0.63 -2.95
C GLN A 59 -79.62 -1.37 -2.44
N LYS A 60 -79.79 -2.59 -1.91
CA LYS A 60 -78.67 -3.42 -1.44
C LYS A 60 -77.77 -3.88 -2.59
N GLU A 61 -78.34 -4.20 -3.76
CA GLU A 61 -77.56 -4.53 -4.97
C GLU A 61 -76.72 -3.33 -5.44
N ALA A 62 -77.27 -2.11 -5.34
CA ALA A 62 -76.52 -0.89 -5.64
C ALA A 62 -75.39 -0.62 -4.63
N GLU A 63 -75.61 -0.88 -3.33
CA GLU A 63 -74.57 -0.80 -2.29
C GLU A 63 -73.46 -1.82 -2.50
N ILE A 64 -73.80 -3.07 -2.80
CA ILE A 64 -72.83 -4.14 -3.13
C ILE A 64 -72.02 -3.76 -4.36
N SER A 65 -72.67 -3.25 -5.40
CA SER A 65 -71.99 -2.80 -6.62
C SER A 65 -71.02 -1.65 -6.35
N ASN A 66 -71.38 -0.70 -5.49
CA ASN A 66 -70.51 0.40 -5.08
C ASN A 66 -69.30 -0.10 -4.28
N LEU A 67 -69.52 -1.02 -3.33
CA LEU A 67 -68.44 -1.64 -2.55
C LEU A 67 -67.46 -2.41 -3.45
N PHE A 68 -67.95 -3.18 -4.44
CA PHE A 68 -67.10 -3.84 -5.42
C PHE A 68 -66.27 -2.86 -6.26
N LEU A 69 -66.85 -1.71 -6.64
CA LEU A 69 -66.10 -0.66 -7.35
C LEU A 69 -65.00 -0.04 -6.48
N GLN A 70 -65.27 0.18 -5.18
CA GLN A 70 -64.27 0.67 -4.23
C GLN A 70 -63.15 -0.35 -4.03
N LEU A 71 -63.48 -1.64 -3.87
CA LEU A 71 -62.52 -2.74 -3.75
C LEU A 71 -61.62 -2.84 -4.98
N ARG A 72 -62.21 -2.72 -6.18
CA ARG A 72 -61.45 -2.74 -7.44
C ARG A 72 -60.52 -1.55 -7.57
N LYS A 73 -60.96 -0.37 -7.13
CA LYS A 73 -60.15 0.85 -7.09
C LYS A 73 -58.94 0.67 -6.14
N ILE A 74 -59.20 0.20 -4.92
CA ILE A 74 -58.15 -0.02 -3.92
C ILE A 74 -57.16 -1.09 -4.38
N ASN A 75 -57.62 -2.22 -4.94
CA ASN A 75 -56.73 -3.26 -5.47
C ASN A 75 -55.81 -2.73 -6.58
N ARG A 76 -56.32 -1.81 -7.42
CA ARG A 76 -55.51 -1.15 -8.44
C ARG A 76 -54.49 -0.19 -7.82
N GLU A 77 -54.90 0.62 -6.85
CA GLU A 77 -54.02 1.53 -6.12
C GLU A 77 -52.90 0.76 -5.39
N TYR A 78 -53.23 -0.35 -4.73
CA TYR A 78 -52.28 -1.24 -4.08
C TYR A 78 -51.31 -1.89 -5.07
N GLY A 79 -51.81 -2.36 -6.22
CA GLY A 79 -50.96 -2.91 -7.28
C GLY A 79 -49.95 -1.88 -7.82
N LEU A 80 -50.39 -0.64 -8.01
CA LEU A 80 -49.53 0.47 -8.41
C LEU A 80 -48.51 0.82 -7.32
N ALA A 81 -48.93 0.85 -6.05
CA ALA A 81 -48.02 1.10 -4.92
C ALA A 81 -46.92 0.03 -4.83
N ILE A 82 -47.27 -1.25 -4.96
CA ILE A 82 -46.28 -2.34 -4.99
C ILE A 82 -45.31 -2.17 -6.17
N GLN A 83 -45.82 -1.84 -7.35
CA GLN A 83 -44.96 -1.66 -8.52
C GLN A 83 -43.97 -0.50 -8.33
N ASN A 84 -44.44 0.62 -7.78
CA ASN A 84 -43.59 1.77 -7.45
C ASN A 84 -42.53 1.40 -6.39
N LEU A 85 -42.92 0.69 -5.34
CA LEU A 85 -41.97 0.24 -4.30
C LEU A 85 -40.90 -0.70 -4.88
N LYS A 86 -41.29 -1.64 -5.75
CA LYS A 86 -40.34 -2.52 -6.44
C LYS A 86 -39.37 -1.74 -7.31
N GLN A 87 -39.87 -0.74 -8.02
CA GLN A 87 -39.05 0.10 -8.89
C GLN A 87 -38.06 0.94 -8.06
N ASN A 88 -38.53 1.62 -7.02
CA ASN A 88 -37.67 2.42 -6.14
C ASN A 88 -36.59 1.56 -5.47
N ASN A 89 -36.95 0.39 -4.94
CA ASN A 89 -35.99 -0.53 -4.34
C ASN A 89 -34.95 -1.03 -5.36
N TYR A 90 -35.38 -1.33 -6.59
CA TYR A 90 -34.45 -1.69 -7.67
C TYR A 90 -33.48 -0.55 -8.02
N GLU A 91 -33.96 0.69 -8.04
CA GLU A 91 -33.14 1.88 -8.28
C GLU A 91 -32.12 2.08 -7.14
N GLU A 92 -32.54 1.96 -5.89
CA GLU A 92 -31.66 2.06 -4.72
C GLU A 92 -30.58 0.96 -4.70
N ILE A 93 -30.95 -0.30 -4.99
CA ILE A 93 -29.99 -1.42 -5.10
C ILE A 93 -28.96 -1.12 -6.18
N LYS A 94 -29.42 -0.64 -7.35
CA LYS A 94 -28.54 -0.32 -8.47
C LYS A 94 -27.58 0.81 -8.12
N GLU A 95 -28.03 1.86 -7.43
CA GLU A 95 -27.16 2.93 -6.95
C GLU A 95 -26.12 2.42 -5.94
N SER A 96 -26.55 1.58 -5.00
CA SER A 96 -25.66 0.92 -4.03
C SER A 96 -24.59 0.07 -4.74
N ASP A 97 -24.95 -0.70 -5.77
CA ASP A 97 -24.01 -1.51 -6.55
C ASP A 97 -22.98 -0.66 -7.30
N VAL A 98 -23.38 0.49 -7.84
CA VAL A 98 -22.46 1.43 -8.49
C VAL A 98 -21.44 1.96 -7.48
N ILE A 99 -21.89 2.34 -6.28
CA ILE A 99 -21.01 2.82 -5.21
C ILE A 99 -20.07 1.71 -4.74
N TYR A 100 -20.59 0.49 -4.54
CA TYR A 100 -19.78 -0.66 -4.14
C TYR A 100 -18.67 -0.97 -5.15
N ASN A 101 -18.99 -0.96 -6.45
CA ASN A 101 -18.01 -1.17 -7.50
C ASN A 101 -16.94 -0.07 -7.52
N LYS A 102 -17.33 1.19 -7.30
CA LYS A 102 -16.37 2.30 -7.17
C LYS A 102 -15.44 2.11 -5.98
N LEU A 103 -15.99 1.76 -4.82
CA LEU A 103 -15.20 1.49 -3.61
C LEU A 103 -14.20 0.34 -3.83
N GLN A 104 -14.62 -0.71 -4.53
CA GLN A 104 -13.75 -1.85 -4.83
C GLN A 104 -12.60 -1.46 -5.76
N ASN A 105 -12.87 -0.63 -6.77
CA ASN A 105 -11.84 -0.07 -7.65
C ASN A 105 -10.83 0.79 -6.86
N ASP A 106 -11.33 1.69 -6.01
CA ASP A 106 -10.49 2.56 -5.19
C ASP A 106 -9.63 1.75 -4.21
N ARG A 107 -10.19 0.71 -3.60
CA ARG A 107 -9.46 -0.23 -2.72
C ARG A 107 -8.36 -0.97 -3.48
N GLY A 108 -8.64 -1.43 -4.70
CA GLY A 108 -7.65 -2.06 -5.57
C GLY A 108 -6.51 -1.11 -5.93
N ALA A 109 -6.82 0.14 -6.25
CA ALA A 109 -5.82 1.17 -6.53
C ALA A 109 -4.95 1.48 -5.31
N LEU A 110 -5.56 1.63 -4.14
CA LEU A 110 -4.85 1.86 -2.88
C LEU A 110 -3.88 0.71 -2.56
N LEU A 111 -4.33 -0.54 -2.69
CA LEU A 111 -3.51 -1.72 -2.45
C LEU A 111 -2.31 -1.79 -3.43
N ASN A 112 -2.53 -1.49 -4.71
CA ASN A 112 -1.45 -1.41 -5.70
C ASN A 112 -0.42 -0.32 -5.33
N ILE A 113 -0.88 0.87 -4.92
CA ILE A 113 0.01 1.95 -4.48
C ILE A 113 0.80 1.53 -3.25
N GLN A 114 0.18 0.89 -2.26
CA GLN A 114 0.87 0.37 -1.08
C GLN A 114 1.95 -0.65 -1.46
N GLN A 115 1.63 -1.62 -2.32
CA GLN A 115 2.59 -2.60 -2.81
C GLN A 115 3.79 -1.93 -3.51
N LYS A 116 3.54 -0.91 -4.34
CA LYS A 116 4.60 -0.14 -4.99
C LYS A 116 5.46 0.62 -3.97
N ILE A 117 4.85 1.23 -2.96
CA ILE A 117 5.58 1.92 -1.89
C ILE A 117 6.48 0.92 -1.14
N ASP A 118 5.99 -0.27 -0.82
CA ASP A 118 6.76 -1.28 -0.11
C ASP A 118 7.90 -1.84 -0.98
N LEU A 119 7.67 -2.01 -2.28
CA LEU A 119 8.72 -2.38 -3.22
C LEU A 119 9.81 -1.30 -3.30
N ILE A 120 9.44 -0.03 -3.36
CA ILE A 120 10.41 1.07 -3.38
C ILE A 120 11.15 1.19 -2.05
N LYS A 121 10.47 0.99 -0.91
CA LYS A 121 11.10 1.01 0.42
C LYS A 121 12.10 -0.14 0.61
N THR A 122 11.79 -1.32 0.08
CA THR A 122 12.65 -2.51 0.19
C THR A 122 13.81 -2.47 -0.78
N GLN A 123 13.72 -1.67 -1.86
CA GLN A 123 14.80 -1.41 -2.78
C GLN A 123 15.88 -0.55 -2.10
N LYS A 124 16.77 -1.21 -1.36
CA LYS A 124 17.99 -0.60 -0.85
C LYS A 124 18.93 -0.29 -2.02
N SER A 125 19.45 0.93 -2.05
CA SER A 125 20.54 1.26 -2.98
C SER A 125 21.80 0.49 -2.56
N ILE A 126 22.52 -0.06 -3.53
CA ILE A 126 23.74 -0.88 -3.34
C ILE A 126 24.78 -0.18 -2.44
N TYR A 127 24.73 1.15 -2.35
CA TYR A 127 25.72 2.01 -1.69
C TYR A 127 25.25 2.63 -0.37
N GLN A 128 24.18 2.13 0.23
CA GLN A 128 23.61 2.71 1.46
C GLN A 128 24.48 2.42 2.71
N ASP A 129 25.23 1.32 2.71
CA ASP A 129 26.05 0.85 3.85
C ASP A 129 27.56 1.06 3.60
N ILE A 130 27.96 2.18 3.00
CA ILE A 130 29.39 2.51 2.88
C ILE A 130 29.87 3.06 4.22
N ALA A 131 30.94 2.45 4.76
CA ALA A 131 31.67 3.02 5.89
C ALA A 131 32.22 4.40 5.49
N LEU A 132 31.65 5.43 6.12
CA LEU A 132 31.97 6.84 5.88
C LEU A 132 32.65 7.40 7.12
N VAL A 133 33.50 8.41 6.92
CA VAL A 133 34.09 9.21 7.99
C VAL A 133 32.98 9.73 8.91
N SER A 134 33.24 9.71 10.21
CA SER A 134 32.26 10.15 11.21
C SER A 134 31.90 11.62 11.03
N GLU A 135 30.73 12.05 11.51
CA GLU A 135 30.31 13.45 11.41
C GLU A 135 31.26 14.41 12.12
N GLU A 136 31.85 13.96 13.23
CA GLU A 136 32.81 14.73 14.04
C GLU A 136 34.11 14.94 13.27
N GLU A 137 34.71 13.86 12.76
CA GLU A 137 35.93 13.91 11.96
C GLU A 137 35.73 14.72 10.67
N PHE A 138 34.56 14.63 10.02
CA PHE A 138 34.25 15.43 8.83
C PHE A 138 34.21 16.93 9.15
N LYS A 139 33.59 17.33 10.26
CA LYS A 139 33.51 18.74 10.67
C LYS A 139 34.86 19.33 11.03
N GLU A 140 35.80 18.52 11.49
CA GLU A 140 37.16 18.98 11.78
C GLU A 140 38.03 19.02 10.53
N THR A 141 38.10 17.91 9.79
CA THR A 141 39.13 17.72 8.75
C THR A 141 38.73 18.19 7.35
N ALA A 142 37.43 18.34 7.05
CA ALA A 142 37.02 18.70 5.69
C ALA A 142 37.39 20.15 5.33
N PRO A 143 37.67 20.46 4.05
CA PRO A 143 37.81 21.82 3.57
C PRO A 143 36.54 22.65 3.76
N GLU A 144 36.67 23.96 4.02
CA GLU A 144 35.52 24.88 4.22
C GLU A 144 34.55 24.88 3.03
N THR A 145 35.06 24.74 1.80
CA THR A 145 34.26 24.65 0.56
C THR A 145 33.26 23.50 0.54
N LEU A 146 33.49 22.44 1.34
CA LEU A 146 32.58 21.30 1.48
C LEU A 146 31.69 21.41 2.74
N LYS A 147 31.98 22.37 3.63
CA LYS A 147 31.24 22.64 4.87
C LYS A 147 30.15 23.70 4.70
N GLU A 148 30.18 24.49 3.63
CA GLU A 148 29.29 25.64 3.40
C GLU A 148 27.79 25.30 3.27
N ASN A 149 27.41 24.04 3.01
CA ASN A 149 26.01 23.65 2.75
C ASN A 149 25.56 22.47 3.64
N ILE A 150 25.71 22.58 4.97
CA ILE A 150 25.34 21.51 5.92
C ILE A 150 23.90 21.63 6.44
N GLU A 151 23.12 22.61 5.98
CA GLU A 151 21.80 22.95 6.56
C GLU A 151 20.78 21.81 6.58
N THR A 152 20.87 20.85 5.66
CA THR A 152 19.99 19.67 5.64
C THR A 152 20.79 18.36 5.80
N PRO A 153 20.22 17.32 6.44
CA PRO A 153 20.89 16.03 6.59
C PRO A 153 21.36 15.41 5.27
N HIS A 154 20.57 15.62 4.20
CA HIS A 154 20.93 15.16 2.86
C HIS A 154 22.18 15.88 2.33
N LEU A 155 22.24 17.20 2.48
CA LEU A 155 23.39 17.99 2.01
C LEU A 155 24.64 17.71 2.86
N LEU A 156 24.49 17.51 4.17
CA LEU A 156 25.57 17.02 5.03
C LEU A 156 26.14 15.70 4.50
N LYS A 157 25.27 14.73 4.19
CA LYS A 157 25.70 13.42 3.69
C LYS A 157 26.39 13.51 2.33
N LEU A 158 25.91 14.40 1.46
CA LEU A 158 26.54 14.70 0.18
C LEU A 158 27.93 15.32 0.36
N GLY A 159 28.09 16.25 1.31
CA GLY A 159 29.37 16.82 1.68
C GLY A 159 30.36 15.75 2.16
N GLN A 160 29.92 14.87 3.05
CA GLN A 160 30.71 13.72 3.52
C GLN A 160 31.16 12.82 2.36
N LEU A 161 30.24 12.46 1.46
CA LEU A 161 30.55 11.61 0.30
C LEU A 161 31.57 12.25 -0.64
N LYS A 162 31.47 13.57 -0.87
CA LYS A 162 32.42 14.31 -1.70
C LYS A 162 33.81 14.34 -1.06
N TYR A 163 33.88 14.60 0.25
CA TYR A 163 35.13 14.59 0.99
C TYR A 163 35.79 13.21 0.98
N GLU A 164 35.03 12.15 1.27
CA GLU A 164 35.51 10.77 1.25
C GLU A 164 36.05 10.38 -0.13
N LYS A 165 35.37 10.81 -1.20
CA LYS A 165 35.84 10.57 -2.57
C LYS A 165 37.20 11.22 -2.81
N LEU A 166 37.36 12.50 -2.45
CA LEU A 166 38.64 13.21 -2.59
C LEU A 166 39.74 12.57 -1.75
N LEU A 167 39.42 12.15 -0.52
CA LEU A 167 40.35 11.47 0.37
C LEU A 167 40.81 10.12 -0.22
N ARG A 168 39.90 9.36 -0.83
CA ARG A 168 40.26 8.10 -1.51
C ARG A 168 41.08 8.33 -2.77
N GLU A 169 40.79 9.38 -3.53
CA GLU A 169 41.57 9.74 -4.72
C GLU A 169 43.01 10.13 -4.34
N THR A 170 43.17 10.97 -3.31
CA THR A 170 44.49 11.40 -2.81
C THR A 170 45.29 10.24 -2.20
N LEU A 171 44.66 9.40 -1.38
CA LEU A 171 45.32 8.20 -0.84
C LEU A 171 45.71 7.21 -1.95
N LYS A 172 44.92 7.11 -3.01
CA LYS A 172 45.26 6.27 -4.16
C LYS A 172 46.50 6.79 -4.89
N THR A 173 46.58 8.10 -5.14
CA THR A 173 47.76 8.70 -5.78
C THR A 173 49.01 8.55 -4.90
N GLU A 174 48.90 8.80 -3.58
CA GLU A 174 50.01 8.63 -2.65
C GLU A 174 50.48 7.17 -2.59
N LYS A 175 49.55 6.22 -2.57
CA LYS A 175 49.89 4.79 -2.64
C LYS A 175 50.63 4.44 -3.93
N GLU A 176 50.19 4.95 -5.07
CA GLU A 176 50.86 4.72 -6.35
C GLU A 176 52.27 5.30 -6.35
N GLU A 177 52.46 6.50 -5.82
CA GLU A 177 53.79 7.13 -5.66
C GLU A 177 54.69 6.32 -4.72
N LEU A 178 54.19 5.89 -3.56
CA LEU A 178 54.95 5.07 -2.61
C LEU A 178 55.33 3.71 -3.19
N VAL A 179 54.44 3.08 -3.97
CA VAL A 179 54.75 1.83 -4.68
C VAL A 179 55.86 2.05 -5.70
N GLN A 180 55.81 3.13 -6.49
CA GLN A 180 56.89 3.47 -7.42
C GLN A 180 58.22 3.75 -6.69
N GLN A 181 58.20 4.49 -5.58
CA GLN A 181 59.39 4.74 -4.76
C GLN A 181 59.97 3.44 -4.20
N ARG A 182 59.12 2.55 -3.67
CA ARG A 182 59.52 1.22 -3.19
C ARG A 182 60.19 0.43 -4.29
N ASP A 183 59.61 0.37 -5.49
CA ASP A 183 60.14 -0.40 -6.60
C ASP A 183 61.48 0.16 -7.10
N ASN A 184 61.62 1.49 -7.13
CA ASN A 184 62.88 2.16 -7.43
C ASN A 184 63.97 1.86 -6.38
N LEU A 185 63.62 1.85 -5.09
CA LEU A 185 64.56 1.50 -4.03
C LEU A 185 64.97 0.03 -4.08
N LEU A 186 64.04 -0.88 -4.38
CA LEU A 186 64.33 -2.30 -4.58
C LEU A 186 65.26 -2.52 -5.79
N ALA A 187 65.04 -1.81 -6.89
CA ALA A 187 65.94 -1.86 -8.04
C ALA A 187 67.35 -1.36 -7.70
N LYS A 188 67.46 -0.21 -7.00
CA LYS A 188 68.76 0.31 -6.52
C LYS A 188 69.44 -0.65 -5.55
N LYS A 189 68.69 -1.31 -4.67
CA LYS A 189 69.20 -2.32 -3.75
C LYS A 189 69.81 -3.50 -4.52
N ARG A 190 69.10 -4.05 -5.51
CA ARG A 190 69.60 -5.15 -6.36
C ARG A 190 70.89 -4.77 -7.08
N ILE A 191 70.95 -3.58 -7.70
CA ILE A 191 72.16 -3.11 -8.39
C ILE A 191 73.35 -2.99 -7.41
N ARG A 192 73.12 -2.48 -6.20
CA ARG A 192 74.15 -2.39 -5.17
C ARG A 192 74.58 -3.76 -4.65
N GLU A 193 73.65 -4.69 -4.47
CA GLU A 193 73.95 -6.07 -4.06
C GLU A 193 74.82 -6.77 -5.12
N GLU A 194 74.48 -6.65 -6.40
CA GLU A 194 75.31 -7.17 -7.50
C GLU A 194 76.70 -6.54 -7.53
N TYR A 195 76.80 -5.22 -7.31
CA TYR A 195 78.08 -4.52 -7.26
C TYR A 195 78.94 -4.97 -6.06
N LEU A 196 78.33 -5.12 -4.87
CA LEU A 196 79.00 -5.65 -3.69
C LEU A 196 79.50 -7.08 -3.91
N GLN A 197 78.69 -7.94 -4.53
CA GLN A 197 79.11 -9.31 -4.89
C GLN A 197 80.30 -9.30 -5.85
N ARG A 198 80.32 -8.40 -6.85
CA ARG A 198 81.46 -8.24 -7.76
C ARG A 198 82.73 -7.81 -7.01
N LEU A 199 82.62 -6.82 -6.13
CA LEU A 199 83.76 -6.36 -5.32
C LEU A 199 84.26 -7.47 -4.39
N GLN A 200 83.36 -8.21 -3.75
CA GLN A 200 83.73 -9.33 -2.88
C GLN A 200 84.48 -10.42 -3.67
N ASN A 201 84.02 -10.72 -4.90
CA ASN A 201 84.73 -11.65 -5.78
C ASN A 201 86.13 -11.13 -6.17
N GLN A 202 86.27 -9.85 -6.51
CA GLN A 202 87.57 -9.25 -6.82
C GLN A 202 88.53 -9.29 -5.62
N ILE A 203 88.06 -8.92 -4.42
CA ILE A 203 88.84 -9.02 -3.18
C ILE A 203 89.29 -10.46 -2.95
N ASN A 204 88.39 -11.44 -3.08
CA ASN A 204 88.74 -12.85 -2.93
C ASN A 204 89.80 -13.30 -3.94
N THR A 205 89.75 -12.80 -5.18
CA THR A 205 90.80 -13.06 -6.18
C THR A 205 92.12 -12.40 -5.78
N TYR A 206 92.10 -11.15 -5.31
CA TYR A 206 93.32 -10.47 -4.85
C TYR A 206 93.94 -11.17 -3.64
N VAL A 207 93.14 -11.56 -2.64
CA VAL A 207 93.59 -12.32 -1.48
C VAL A 207 94.26 -13.62 -1.93
N LYS A 208 93.59 -14.42 -2.78
CA LYS A 208 94.19 -15.64 -3.35
C LYS A 208 95.49 -15.40 -4.09
N SER A 209 95.57 -14.33 -4.89
CA SER A 209 96.79 -13.99 -5.62
C SER A 209 97.91 -13.52 -4.68
N ALA A 210 97.57 -12.79 -3.62
CA ALA A 210 98.50 -12.34 -2.60
C ALA A 210 99.01 -13.52 -1.77
N ASP A 211 98.15 -14.51 -1.47
CA ASP A 211 98.53 -15.74 -0.79
C ASP A 211 99.51 -16.56 -1.64
N ILE A 212 99.24 -16.73 -2.95
CA ILE A 212 100.19 -17.38 -3.89
C ILE A 212 101.56 -16.66 -3.90
N LEU A 213 101.57 -15.33 -3.95
CA LEU A 213 102.81 -14.56 -3.92
C LEU A 213 103.53 -14.64 -2.56
N ARG A 214 102.80 -14.66 -1.45
CA ARG A 214 103.35 -14.82 -0.10
C ARG A 214 103.97 -16.20 0.10
N ASP A 215 103.33 -17.25 -0.41
CA ASP A 215 103.85 -18.62 -0.41
C ASP A 215 105.14 -18.70 -1.24
N ALA A 216 105.18 -18.05 -2.42
CA ALA A 216 106.37 -17.98 -3.25
C ALA A 216 107.52 -17.19 -2.59
N LEU A 217 107.22 -16.21 -1.75
CA LEU A 217 108.19 -15.38 -1.03
C LEU A 217 108.53 -15.91 0.37
N GLY A 218 107.93 -17.02 0.81
CA GLY A 218 108.21 -17.67 2.09
C GLY A 218 107.76 -16.87 3.34
N ILE A 219 106.84 -15.93 3.20
CA ILE A 219 106.36 -15.07 4.30
C ILE A 219 105.27 -15.82 5.08
N LYS A 220 105.54 -16.23 6.32
CA LYS A 220 104.59 -16.97 7.17
C LYS A 220 103.37 -16.13 7.57
N HIS A 221 102.23 -16.82 7.63
CA HIS A 221 100.91 -16.32 8.02
C HIS A 221 100.92 -15.75 9.45
N ASN A 222 100.80 -14.43 9.62
CA ASN A 222 100.29 -13.85 10.86
C ASN A 222 98.84 -13.45 10.59
N SER A 223 97.90 -14.33 10.94
CA SER A 223 96.48 -14.00 10.91
C SER A 223 96.19 -12.95 11.97
N LEU A 224 96.09 -11.69 11.56
CA LEU A 224 95.41 -10.67 12.34
C LEU A 224 93.91 -10.76 12.03
N ILE A 225 93.17 -10.94 13.11
CA ILE A 225 91.72 -10.91 13.32
C ILE A 225 90.99 -10.01 12.32
#